data_AF-A0A959WVJ8-F1
#
_entry.id   AF-A0A959WVJ8-F1
#
_cell.length_a   1.000
_cell.length_b   1.000
_cell.length_c   1.000
_cell.angle_alpha   90.00
_cell.angle_beta   90.00
_cell.angle_gamma   90.00
#
_symmetry.space_group_name_H-M   'P 1'
#
loop_
_entity.id
_entity.type
_entity.pdbx_description
1 polymer ?
#
loop_
_entity_poly.entity_id
_entity_poly.type
_entity_poly.pdbx_seq_one_letter_code
_entity_poly.pdbx_strand_id
1 'polypeptide(L)'
;MCLAAWLMIERYWLAAGFVYVAFMLGDSLDGTLARAQGRSTTFGAFLDSTLDRVAEGVILGAIGVTLADDGRPWAVGVMFVALTASFIVSYSRARSEGLGINDNKGGLMGRPERLVLLGVGIFLAPLGYVLELTVCALAALSTATAVYRMWFIKRSLERSGTP
;
A
#
# COMPACT_ATOMS: atom_id res chain seq x y z
N MET A 1 12.33 -5.81 0.20
CA MET A 1 10.93 -6.30 0.34
C MET A 1 10.86 -7.81 0.49
N CYS A 2 11.37 -8.62 -0.45
CA CYS A 2 11.35 -10.08 -0.31
C CYS A 2 12.02 -10.60 0.97
N LEU A 3 13.15 -9.98 1.39
CA LEU A 3 13.79 -10.29 2.67
C LEU A 3 12.87 -10.02 3.87
N ALA A 4 12.17 -8.88 3.90
CA ALA A 4 11.22 -8.57 4.97
C ALA A 4 10.07 -9.59 4.99
N ALA A 5 9.52 -9.92 3.83
CA ALA A 5 8.47 -10.94 3.68
C ALA A 5 8.91 -12.31 4.20
N TRP A 6 10.10 -12.78 3.83
CA TRP A 6 10.66 -14.03 4.33
C TRP A 6 10.83 -14.00 5.86
N LEU A 7 11.36 -12.91 6.41
CA LEU A 7 11.51 -12.74 7.87
C LEU A 7 10.15 -12.76 8.61
N MET A 8 9.06 -12.27 7.99
CA MET A 8 7.72 -12.36 8.57
C MET A 8 7.23 -13.81 8.63
N ILE A 9 7.42 -14.56 7.55
CA ILE A 9 7.06 -15.98 7.47
C ILE A 9 7.80 -16.77 8.57
N GLU A 10 9.09 -16.51 8.75
CA GLU A 10 9.94 -17.12 9.79
C GLU A 10 9.73 -16.52 11.20
N ARG A 11 8.76 -15.61 11.39
CA ARG A 11 8.43 -14.97 12.67
C ARG A 11 9.52 -14.10 13.29
N TYR A 12 10.52 -13.66 12.51
CA TYR A 12 11.52 -12.67 12.91
C TYR A 12 10.96 -11.24 12.81
N TRP A 13 9.89 -10.95 13.56
CA TRP A 13 9.08 -9.73 13.43
C TRP A 13 9.84 -8.42 13.58
N LEU A 14 10.74 -8.32 14.57
CA LEU A 14 11.56 -7.12 14.78
C LEU A 14 12.47 -6.86 13.57
N ALA A 15 13.18 -7.89 13.10
CA ALA A 15 14.05 -7.78 11.93
C ALA A 15 13.24 -7.45 10.67
N ALA A 16 12.08 -8.10 10.48
CA ALA A 16 11.17 -7.81 9.39
C ALA A 16 10.72 -6.34 9.38
N GLY A 17 10.34 -5.80 10.56
CA GLY A 17 9.96 -4.40 10.73
C GLY A 17 11.08 -3.43 10.37
N PHE A 18 12.31 -3.68 10.83
CA PHE A 18 13.45 -2.85 10.47
C PHE A 18 13.77 -2.89 8.98
N VAL A 19 13.81 -4.08 8.36
CA VAL A 19 14.05 -4.21 6.92
C VAL A 19 12.93 -3.54 6.11
N TYR A 20 11.69 -3.64 6.57
CA TYR A 20 10.55 -2.99 5.94
C TYR A 20 10.66 -1.45 5.98
N VAL A 21 10.95 -0.88 7.15
CA VAL A 21 11.14 0.58 7.31
C VAL A 21 12.35 1.07 6.53
N ALA A 22 13.47 0.35 6.57
CA ALA A 22 14.67 0.71 5.82
C ALA A 22 14.41 0.80 4.31
N PHE A 23 13.63 -0.12 3.76
CA PHE A 23 13.22 -0.08 2.36
C PHE A 23 12.29 1.10 2.06
N MET A 24 11.28 1.36 2.91
CA MET A 24 10.39 2.51 2.77
C MET A 24 11.18 3.83 2.75
N LEU A 25 12.14 3.99 3.67
CA LEU A 25 13.00 5.16 3.72
C LEU A 25 13.91 5.24 2.49
N GLY A 26 14.52 4.13 2.09
CA GLY A 26 15.36 4.06 0.89
C GLY A 26 14.63 4.51 -0.37
N ASP A 27 13.40 4.05 -0.57
CA ASP A 27 12.54 4.42 -1.71
C ASP A 27 12.28 5.94 -1.76
N SER A 28 11.90 6.53 -0.62
CA SER A 28 11.69 7.97 -0.52
C SER A 28 12.96 8.79 -0.79
N LEU A 29 14.12 8.28 -0.37
CA LEU A 29 15.41 8.94 -0.56
C LEU A 29 15.88 8.82 -2.01
N ASP A 30 15.75 7.66 -2.65
CA ASP A 30 16.14 7.49 -4.05
C ASP A 30 15.36 8.42 -4.97
N GLY A 31 14.04 8.52 -4.77
CA GLY A 31 13.20 9.45 -5.52
C GLY A 31 13.56 10.92 -5.32
N THR A 32 13.96 11.32 -4.10
CA THR A 32 14.39 12.71 -3.82
C THR A 32 15.76 13.02 -4.40
N LEU A 33 16.71 12.08 -4.29
CA LEU A 33 18.06 12.19 -4.85
C LEU A 33 18.04 12.25 -6.38
N ALA A 34 17.25 11.40 -7.04
CA ALA A 34 17.10 11.41 -8.49
C ALA A 34 16.57 12.75 -9.01
N ARG A 35 15.62 13.37 -8.28
CA ARG A 35 15.12 14.72 -8.60
C ARG A 35 16.18 15.80 -8.37
N ALA A 36 16.89 15.75 -7.24
CA ALA A 36 17.93 16.72 -6.92
C ALA A 36 19.10 16.70 -7.92
N GLN A 37 19.41 15.53 -8.50
CA GLN A 37 20.47 15.37 -9.49
C GLN A 37 20.00 15.61 -10.94
N GLY A 38 18.73 15.96 -11.17
CA GLY A 38 18.19 16.12 -12.52
C GLY A 38 18.14 14.82 -13.33
N ARG A 39 18.18 13.67 -12.66
CA ARG A 39 18.18 12.32 -13.27
C ARG A 39 16.80 11.66 -13.31
N SER A 40 15.74 12.37 -12.90
CA SER A 40 14.38 11.84 -12.95
C SER A 40 13.93 11.65 -14.40
N THR A 41 13.55 10.43 -14.77
CA THR A 41 12.97 10.09 -16.08
C THR A 41 11.51 9.66 -15.93
N THR A 42 10.71 9.83 -16.99
CA THR A 42 9.31 9.36 -17.03
C THR A 42 9.21 7.84 -16.86
N PHE A 43 10.09 7.10 -17.52
CA PHE A 43 10.18 5.65 -17.35
C PHE A 43 10.57 5.25 -15.91
N GLY A 44 11.51 5.97 -15.29
CA GLY A 44 11.88 5.74 -13.90
C GLY A 44 10.71 5.91 -12.94
N ALA A 45 9.93 6.99 -13.08
CA ALA A 45 8.73 7.20 -12.27
C ALA A 45 7.66 6.11 -12.47
N PHE A 46 7.49 5.61 -13.71
CA PHE A 46 6.62 4.47 -14.00
C PHE A 46 7.12 3.19 -13.33
N LEU A 47 8.42 2.89 -13.45
CA LEU A 47 9.04 1.71 -12.86
C LEU A 47 8.92 1.72 -11.33
N ASP A 48 9.24 2.85 -10.69
CA ASP A 48 9.13 3.08 -9.25
C ASP A 48 7.71 2.78 -8.73
N SER A 49 6.71 3.42 -9.35
CA SER A 49 5.31 3.22 -8.97
C SER A 49 4.80 1.79 -9.20
N THR A 50 5.37 1.07 -10.18
CA THR A 50 5.04 -0.33 -10.49
C THR A 50 5.68 -1.27 -9.48
N LEU A 51 6.97 -1.10 -9.19
CA LEU A 51 7.70 -1.93 -8.22
C LEU A 51 7.16 -1.75 -6.80
N ASP A 52 6.67 -0.56 -6.46
CA ASP A 52 5.94 -0.35 -5.22
C ASP A 52 4.72 -1.28 -5.07
N ARG A 53 3.97 -1.50 -6.15
CA ARG A 53 2.78 -2.35 -6.09
C ARG A 53 3.16 -3.81 -5.94
N VAL A 54 4.23 -4.23 -6.59
CA VAL A 54 4.80 -5.57 -6.42
C VAL A 54 5.28 -5.76 -4.99
N ALA A 55 6.03 -4.80 -4.45
CA ALA A 55 6.50 -4.79 -3.08
C ALA A 55 5.35 -4.91 -2.07
N GLU A 56 4.30 -4.12 -2.26
CA GLU A 56 3.12 -4.17 -1.42
C GLU A 56 2.43 -5.53 -1.48
N GLY A 57 2.25 -6.10 -2.69
CA GLY A 57 1.70 -7.44 -2.87
C GLY A 57 2.51 -8.52 -2.15
N VAL A 58 3.84 -8.45 -2.18
CA VAL A 58 4.74 -9.38 -1.50
C VAL A 58 4.58 -9.31 0.03
N ILE A 59 4.54 -8.11 0.61
CA ILE A 59 4.36 -7.93 2.06
C ILE A 59 2.98 -8.40 2.50
N LEU A 60 1.93 -8.00 1.77
CA LEU A 60 0.56 -8.40 2.06
C LEU A 60 0.39 -9.93 1.95
N GLY A 61 0.97 -10.54 0.92
CA GLY A 61 0.97 -12.01 0.76
C GLY A 61 1.67 -12.73 1.92
N ALA A 62 2.83 -12.24 2.36
CA ALA A 62 3.58 -12.84 3.48
C ALA A 62 2.81 -12.79 4.81
N ILE A 63 2.11 -11.67 5.08
CA ILE A 63 1.22 -11.55 6.25
C ILE A 63 0.05 -12.54 6.14
N GLY A 64 -0.53 -12.69 4.95
CA GLY A 64 -1.61 -13.66 4.70
C GLY A 64 -1.18 -15.10 4.97
N VAL A 65 -0.02 -15.51 4.43
CA VAL A 65 0.57 -16.84 4.68
C VAL A 65 0.82 -17.04 6.17
N THR A 66 1.45 -16.05 6.82
CA THR A 66 1.72 -16.07 8.26
C THR A 66 0.47 -16.33 9.07
N LEU A 67 -0.58 -15.54 8.86
CA LEU A 67 -1.83 -15.69 9.63
C LEU A 67 -2.56 -16.99 9.30
N ALA A 68 -2.49 -17.47 8.06
CA ALA A 68 -3.03 -18.77 7.69
C ALA A 68 -2.34 -19.92 8.44
N ASP A 69 -1.01 -19.89 8.53
CA ASP A 69 -0.22 -20.87 9.27
C ASP A 69 -0.53 -20.85 10.78
N ASP A 70 -0.88 -19.66 11.32
CA ASP A 70 -1.33 -19.50 12.70
C ASP A 70 -2.80 -19.96 12.93
N GLY A 71 -3.42 -20.62 11.95
CA GLY A 71 -4.80 -21.11 12.04
C GLY A 71 -5.88 -20.07 11.74
N ARG A 72 -5.53 -18.93 11.12
CA ARG A 72 -6.46 -17.87 10.70
C ARG A 72 -6.58 -17.78 9.17
N PRO A 73 -7.08 -18.81 8.47
CA PRO A 73 -7.14 -18.82 6.99
C PRO A 73 -8.04 -17.71 6.42
N TRP A 74 -8.99 -17.19 7.22
CA TRP A 74 -9.82 -16.04 6.84
C TRP A 74 -8.97 -14.80 6.48
N ALA A 75 -7.79 -14.67 7.09
CA ALA A 75 -6.90 -13.53 6.87
C ALA A 75 -6.47 -13.43 5.42
N VAL A 76 -6.28 -14.55 4.71
CA VAL A 76 -5.94 -14.57 3.28
C VAL A 76 -7.00 -13.84 2.45
N GLY A 77 -8.28 -14.10 2.71
CA GLY A 77 -9.39 -13.40 2.04
C GLY A 77 -9.36 -11.89 2.32
N VAL A 78 -9.10 -11.49 3.57
CA VAL A 78 -8.99 -10.08 3.96
C VAL A 78 -7.76 -9.41 3.33
N MET A 79 -6.64 -10.13 3.20
CA MET A 79 -5.46 -9.64 2.48
C MET A 79 -5.77 -9.38 1.00
N PHE A 80 -6.53 -10.28 0.34
CA PHE A 80 -6.95 -10.09 -1.05
C PHE A 80 -7.82 -8.84 -1.20
N VAL A 81 -8.73 -8.59 -0.27
CA VAL A 81 -9.54 -7.36 -0.24
C VAL A 81 -8.64 -6.14 -0.07
N ALA A 82 -7.72 -6.16 0.89
CA ALA A 82 -6.79 -5.06 1.13
C ALA A 82 -5.91 -4.74 -0.09
N LEU A 83 -5.35 -5.77 -0.73
CA LEU A 83 -4.55 -5.65 -1.94
C LEU A 83 -5.36 -5.07 -3.09
N THR A 84 -6.55 -5.61 -3.34
CA THR A 84 -7.45 -5.12 -4.41
C THR A 84 -7.82 -3.66 -4.18
N ALA A 85 -8.23 -3.31 -2.96
CA ALA A 85 -8.58 -1.94 -2.61
C ALA A 85 -7.38 -0.98 -2.78
N SER A 86 -6.18 -1.40 -2.36
CA SER A 86 -4.95 -0.63 -2.55
C SER A 86 -4.65 -0.35 -4.03
N PHE A 87 -4.83 -1.37 -4.88
CA PHE A 87 -4.67 -1.24 -6.32
C PHE A 87 -5.69 -0.27 -6.90
N ILE A 88 -6.96 -0.34 -6.48
CA ILE A 88 -8.00 0.61 -6.90
C ILE A 88 -7.68 2.03 -6.44
N VAL A 89 -7.18 2.23 -5.21
CA VAL A 89 -6.74 3.56 -4.72
C VAL A 89 -5.66 4.15 -5.63
N SER A 90 -4.68 3.34 -6.04
CA SER A 90 -3.58 3.77 -6.91
C SER A 90 -4.04 4.00 -8.35
N TYR A 91 -4.84 3.07 -8.89
CA TYR A 91 -5.38 3.13 -10.24
C TYR A 91 -6.34 4.30 -10.43
N SER A 92 -7.26 4.52 -9.48
CA SER A 92 -8.22 5.64 -9.55
C SER A 92 -7.51 6.99 -9.64
N ARG A 93 -6.37 7.17 -8.97
CA ARG A 93 -5.53 8.36 -9.11
C ARG A 93 -4.88 8.45 -10.48
N ALA A 94 -4.21 7.39 -10.95
CA ALA A 94 -3.57 7.40 -12.26
C ALA A 94 -4.60 7.63 -13.38
N ARG A 95 -5.79 7.03 -13.27
CA ARG A 95 -6.88 7.20 -14.22
C ARG A 95 -7.48 8.61 -14.17
N SER A 96 -7.62 9.20 -12.98
CA SER A 96 -8.14 10.57 -12.85
C SER A 96 -7.18 11.57 -13.48
N GLU A 97 -5.86 11.43 -13.28
CA GLU A 97 -4.83 12.27 -13.92
C GLU A 97 -4.94 12.17 -15.46
N GLY A 98 -5.16 10.97 -16.00
CA GLY A 98 -5.41 10.77 -17.44
C GLY A 98 -6.73 11.35 -17.96
N LEU A 99 -7.70 11.64 -17.08
CA LEU A 99 -8.95 12.34 -17.40
C LEU A 99 -8.85 13.86 -17.17
N GLY A 100 -7.66 14.38 -16.81
CA GLY A 100 -7.45 15.79 -16.50
C GLY A 100 -7.82 16.20 -15.07
N ILE A 101 -8.16 15.23 -14.20
CA ILE A 101 -8.51 15.44 -12.78
C ILE A 101 -7.26 15.16 -11.92
N ASN A 102 -6.52 16.23 -11.60
CA ASN A 102 -5.22 16.16 -10.92
C ASN A 102 -5.29 16.27 -9.38
N ASP A 103 -6.48 16.53 -8.83
CA ASP A 103 -6.73 16.78 -7.40
C ASP A 103 -7.23 15.55 -6.63
N ASN A 104 -7.29 14.38 -7.27
CA ASN A 104 -7.70 13.11 -6.66
C ASN A 104 -6.61 12.50 -5.75
N LYS A 105 -6.28 13.21 -4.66
CA LYS A 105 -5.26 12.83 -3.68
C LYS A 105 -5.82 12.53 -2.29
N GLY A 106 -7.11 12.80 -2.06
CA GLY A 106 -7.77 12.58 -0.77
C GLY A 106 -8.04 11.12 -0.42
N GLY A 107 -8.73 10.93 0.71
CA GLY A 107 -9.05 9.64 1.31
C GLY A 107 -8.25 9.37 2.60
N LEU A 108 -8.71 8.42 3.42
CA LEU A 108 -8.13 8.14 4.74
C LEU A 108 -6.88 7.26 4.70
N MET A 109 -6.71 6.48 3.62
CA MET A 109 -5.66 5.47 3.49
C MET A 109 -4.92 5.65 2.16
N GLY A 110 -4.06 6.67 2.11
CA GLY A 110 -3.09 6.83 1.04
C GLY A 110 -1.91 5.86 1.17
N ARG A 111 -0.89 6.06 0.34
CA ARG A 111 0.33 5.23 0.37
C ARG A 111 1.09 5.43 1.69
N PRO A 112 1.40 6.65 2.16
CA PRO A 112 2.16 6.83 3.39
C PRO A 112 1.46 6.24 4.62
N GLU A 113 0.15 6.47 4.76
CA GLU A 113 -0.64 6.01 5.89
C GLU A 113 -0.66 4.48 5.96
N ARG A 114 -0.82 3.83 4.81
CA ARG A 114 -0.74 2.37 4.69
C ARG A 114 0.62 1.84 5.08
N LEU A 115 1.68 2.48 4.60
CA LEU A 115 3.04 2.02 4.88
C LEU A 115 3.35 2.11 6.38
N VAL A 116 2.90 3.17 7.05
CA VAL A 116 3.03 3.35 8.49
C VAL A 116 2.19 2.31 9.25
N LEU A 117 0.92 2.12 8.88
CA LEU A 117 0.04 1.14 9.54
C LEU A 117 0.62 -0.27 9.45
N LEU A 118 1.11 -0.68 8.27
CA LEU A 118 1.79 -1.97 8.09
C LEU A 118 3.07 -2.05 8.93
N GLY A 119 3.91 -1.01 8.93
CA GLY A 119 5.14 -0.99 9.72
C GLY A 119 4.87 -1.19 11.21
N VAL A 120 3.90 -0.45 11.76
CA VAL A 120 3.47 -0.60 13.17
C VAL A 120 2.93 -2.01 13.42
N GLY A 121 2.07 -2.52 12.54
CA GLY A 121 1.50 -3.85 12.67
C GLY A 121 2.55 -4.97 12.62
N ILE A 122 3.60 -4.82 11.80
CA ILE A 122 4.72 -5.77 11.73
C ILE A 122 5.54 -5.75 13.03
N PHE A 123 5.88 -4.57 13.55
CA PHE A 123 6.65 -4.46 14.80
C PHE A 123 5.90 -5.02 16.01
N LEU A 124 4.59 -4.79 16.04
CA LEU A 124 3.73 -5.22 17.13
C LEU A 124 3.07 -6.58 16.88
N ALA A 125 3.40 -7.26 15.76
CA ALA A 125 2.85 -8.57 15.40
C ALA A 125 2.97 -9.64 16.50
N PRO A 126 4.05 -9.70 17.32
CA PRO A 126 4.12 -10.64 18.43
C PRO A 126 3.07 -10.43 19.53
N LEU A 127 2.40 -9.27 19.55
CA LEU A 127 1.48 -8.89 20.61
C LEU A 127 0.04 -9.30 20.27
N GLY A 128 -0.36 -10.50 20.70
CA GLY A 128 -1.76 -10.95 20.67
C GLY A 128 -2.39 -10.85 19.27
N TYR A 129 -3.46 -10.05 19.15
CA TYR A 129 -4.24 -9.91 17.91
C TYR A 129 -3.87 -8.71 17.03
N VAL A 130 -2.73 -8.05 17.29
CA VAL A 130 -2.37 -6.79 16.62
C VAL A 130 -2.21 -6.96 15.11
N LEU A 131 -1.63 -8.06 14.65
CA LEU A 131 -1.45 -8.30 13.22
C LEU A 131 -2.80 -8.47 12.51
N GLU A 132 -3.75 -9.20 13.09
CA GLU A 132 -5.10 -9.37 12.55
C GLU A 132 -5.91 -8.08 12.54
N LEU A 133 -5.74 -7.23 13.56
CA LEU A 133 -6.35 -5.90 13.59
C LEU A 133 -5.75 -5.01 12.49
N THR A 134 -4.44 -5.12 12.24
CA THR A 134 -3.74 -4.36 11.19
C THR A 134 -4.26 -4.73 9.80
N VAL A 135 -4.18 -6.01 9.43
CA VAL A 135 -5.27 -6.78 8.83
C VAL A 135 -6.54 -6.05 8.39
N CYS A 136 -7.53 -6.21 9.24
CA CYS A 136 -8.87 -5.71 9.05
C CYS A 136 -8.91 -4.19 8.85
N ALA A 137 -8.09 -3.44 9.60
CA ALA A 137 -8.01 -1.99 9.47
C ALA A 137 -7.53 -1.58 8.07
N LEU A 138 -6.50 -2.26 7.56
CA LEU A 138 -5.95 -1.99 6.23
C LEU A 138 -6.99 -2.25 5.14
N ALA A 139 -7.68 -3.39 5.22
CA ALA A 139 -8.71 -3.76 4.26
C ALA A 139 -9.87 -2.75 4.28
N ALA A 140 -10.38 -2.42 5.46
CA ALA A 140 -11.50 -1.49 5.63
C ALA A 140 -11.16 -0.08 5.16
N LEU A 141 -10.03 0.48 5.63
CA LEU A 141 -9.64 1.85 5.33
C LEU A 141 -9.22 2.03 3.87
N SER A 142 -8.54 1.03 3.28
CA SER A 142 -8.21 1.06 1.84
C SER A 142 -9.47 0.98 0.98
N THR A 143 -10.45 0.14 1.36
CA THR A 143 -11.72 0.02 0.64
C THR A 143 -12.52 1.32 0.74
N ALA A 144 -12.62 1.91 1.93
CA ALA A 144 -13.28 3.19 2.12
C ALA A 144 -12.62 4.30 1.28
N THR A 145 -11.28 4.31 1.21
CA THR A 145 -10.52 5.26 0.39
C THR A 145 -10.76 5.04 -1.11
N ALA A 146 -10.80 3.78 -1.57
CA ALA A 146 -11.12 3.44 -2.95
C ALA A 146 -12.51 3.96 -3.35
N VAL A 147 -13.52 3.72 -2.51
CA VAL A 147 -14.90 4.20 -2.71
C VAL A 147 -14.95 5.73 -2.73
N TYR A 148 -14.29 6.39 -1.78
CA TYR A 148 -14.19 7.84 -1.73
C TYR A 148 -13.60 8.43 -3.02
N ARG A 149 -12.50 7.85 -3.53
CA ARG A 149 -11.85 8.33 -4.75
C ARG A 149 -12.72 8.12 -5.99
N MET A 150 -13.41 6.99 -6.11
CA MET A 150 -14.35 6.77 -7.21
C MET A 150 -15.51 7.78 -7.17
N TRP A 151 -16.07 8.02 -5.98
CA TRP A 151 -17.10 9.04 -5.79
C TRP A 151 -16.60 10.46 -6.13
N PHE A 152 -15.37 10.79 -5.72
CA PHE A 152 -14.74 12.07 -6.02
C PHE A 152 -14.58 12.27 -7.53
N ILE A 153 -14.06 11.28 -8.25
CA ILE A 153 -13.91 11.33 -9.72
C ILE A 153 -15.27 11.55 -10.38
N LYS A 154 -16.30 10.78 -10.00
CA LYS A 154 -17.66 10.94 -10.53
C LYS A 154 -18.16 12.38 -10.37
N ARG A 155 -18.04 12.93 -9.17
CA ARG A 155 -18.49 14.29 -8.86
C ARG A 155 -17.69 15.36 -9.60
N SER A 156 -16.40 15.14 -9.83
CA SER A 156 -15.56 16.05 -10.61
C SER A 156 -15.96 16.05 -12.09
N LEU A 157 -16.24 14.88 -12.68
CA LEU A 157 -16.71 14.78 -14.07
C LEU A 157 -18.07 15.46 -14.28
N GLU A 158 -19.01 15.26 -13.36
CA GLU A 158 -20.33 15.92 -13.39
C GLU A 158 -20.20 17.46 -13.36
N ARG A 159 -19.23 18.00 -12.64
CA ARG A 159 -18.95 19.45 -12.59
C ARG A 159 -18.28 19.97 -13.86
N SER A 160 -17.47 19.15 -14.51
CA SER A 160 -16.74 19.50 -15.74
C SER A 160 -17.62 19.45 -16.98
N GLY A 161 -18.87 18.98 -16.89
CA GLY A 161 -19.79 18.89 -18.02
C GLY A 161 -19.37 17.86 -19.08
N THR A 162 -18.42 16.97 -18.74
CA THR A 162 -18.05 15.82 -19.55
C THR A 162 -19.15 14.76 -19.44
N PRO A 163 -19.74 14.28 -20.55
CA PRO A 163 -20.83 13.29 -20.54
C PRO A 163 -20.40 11.95 -19.94
#